data_AF-A0ABD6ALK6-F1
#
_entry.id   AF-A0ABD6ALK6-F1
#
_cell.length_a   1.000
_cell.length_b   1.000
_cell.length_c   1.000
_cell.angle_alpha   90.00
_cell.angle_beta   90.00
_cell.angle_gamma   90.00
#
_symmetry.space_group_name_H-M   'P 1'
#
loop_
_entity.id
_entity.type
_entity.pdbx_description
1 polymer ?
#
loop_
_entity_poly.entity_id
_entity_poly.type
_entity_poly.pdbx_seq_one_letter_code
_entity_poly.pdbx_strand_id
1 'polypeptide(L)'
;MSLPGRDLDDVLIVGPAFSGRRRLFHRLLAARPGRPVLVSTRQPASRVRDAHRRTVDGDPAEPVVVDCVANAVGRAGDGGDATGYAQDPGNLTSIGTTFVDLAEDRDEDALAVGVTTVSPLLMYRGQGDCPGA
;
A
#
# COMPACT_ATOMS: atom_id res chain seq x y z
N MET A 1 -9.26 2.90 -23.09
CA MET A 1 -7.86 3.40 -23.05
C MET A 1 -7.00 2.29 -22.44
N SER A 2 -6.03 1.76 -23.18
CA SER A 2 -5.13 0.72 -22.66
C SER A 2 -4.18 1.31 -21.62
N LEU A 3 -3.98 0.62 -20.50
CA LEU A 3 -3.04 1.02 -19.45
C LEU A 3 -1.70 0.30 -19.68
N PRO A 4 -0.56 0.99 -19.66
CA PRO A 4 0.74 0.36 -19.84
C PRO A 4 1.03 -0.61 -18.68
N GLY A 5 1.51 -1.81 -18.99
CA GLY A 5 1.89 -2.81 -17.98
C GLY A 5 0.71 -3.52 -17.31
N ARG A 6 -0.50 -3.43 -17.88
CA ARG A 6 -1.68 -4.12 -17.35
C ARG A 6 -1.49 -5.64 -17.27
N ASP A 7 -0.75 -6.23 -18.21
CA ASP A 7 -0.55 -7.68 -18.33
C ASP A 7 0.76 -8.17 -17.69
N LEU A 8 1.49 -7.29 -16.97
CA LEU A 8 2.70 -7.66 -16.24
C LEU A 8 2.35 -8.09 -14.82
N ASP A 9 3.06 -9.07 -14.27
CA ASP A 9 2.85 -9.50 -12.88
C ASP A 9 3.42 -8.47 -11.90
N ASP A 10 4.62 -7.96 -12.18
CA ASP A 10 5.32 -6.97 -11.36
C ASP A 10 5.54 -5.65 -12.10
N VAL A 11 5.15 -4.53 -11.48
CA VAL A 11 5.29 -3.19 -12.07
C VAL A 11 5.91 -2.20 -11.07
N LEU A 12 7.09 -1.69 -11.40
CA LEU A 12 7.71 -0.57 -10.69
C LEU A 12 7.46 0.75 -11.41
N ILE A 13 6.81 1.70 -10.73
CA ILE A 13 6.52 3.02 -11.29
C ILE A 13 7.52 4.05 -10.75
N VAL A 14 8.44 4.48 -11.62
CA VAL A 14 9.45 5.51 -11.31
C VAL A 14 9.15 6.80 -12.06
N GLY A 15 9.39 7.95 -11.42
CA GLY A 15 9.30 9.23 -12.09
C GLY A 15 9.45 10.42 -11.14
N PRO A 16 9.68 11.63 -11.69
CA PRO A 16 9.85 12.85 -10.91
C PRO A 16 8.58 13.25 -10.14
N ALA A 17 8.70 14.26 -9.27
CA ALA A 17 7.53 14.85 -8.62
C ALA A 17 6.52 15.34 -9.68
N PHE A 18 5.23 15.20 -9.38
CA PHE A 18 4.12 15.62 -10.25
C PHE A 18 4.01 14.92 -11.62
N SER A 19 4.75 13.83 -11.86
CA SER A 19 4.66 13.04 -13.12
C SER A 19 3.34 12.27 -13.31
N GLY A 20 2.41 12.33 -12.36
CA GLY A 20 1.19 11.53 -12.38
C GLY A 20 1.39 10.06 -11.99
N ARG A 21 2.60 9.63 -11.56
CA ARG A 21 2.87 8.24 -11.12
C ARG A 21 1.88 7.69 -10.09
N ARG A 22 1.44 8.52 -9.14
CA ARG A 22 0.45 8.12 -8.13
C ARG A 22 -0.93 7.88 -8.75
N ARG A 23 -1.28 8.66 -9.77
CA ARG A 23 -2.50 8.44 -10.55
C ARG A 23 -2.42 7.13 -11.35
N LEU A 24 -1.29 6.88 -12.01
CA LEU A 24 -1.06 5.62 -12.72
C LEU A 24 -1.12 4.41 -11.79
N PHE A 25 -0.49 4.49 -10.62
CA PHE A 25 -0.51 3.44 -9.59
C PHE A 25 -1.94 3.01 -9.23
N HIS A 26 -2.81 3.96 -8.83
CA HIS A 26 -4.19 3.61 -8.46
C HIS A 26 -5.01 3.09 -9.64
N ARG A 27 -4.77 3.58 -10.86
CA ARG A 27 -5.46 3.09 -12.07
C ARG A 27 -5.06 1.67 -12.45
N LEU A 28 -3.77 1.33 -12.32
CA LEU A 28 -3.30 -0.04 -12.57
C LEU A 28 -3.86 -1.00 -11.52
N LEU A 29 -3.86 -0.58 -10.25
CA LEU A 29 -4.38 -1.38 -9.16
C LEU A 29 -5.89 -1.64 -9.31
N ALA A 30 -6.67 -0.63 -9.69
CA ALA A 30 -8.11 -0.79 -9.92
C ALA A 30 -8.46 -1.53 -11.22
N ALA A 31 -7.52 -1.68 -12.15
CA ALA A 31 -7.73 -2.46 -13.37
C ALA A 31 -7.63 -3.98 -13.12
N ARG A 32 -7.15 -4.38 -11.93
CA ARG A 32 -7.07 -5.77 -11.50
C ARG A 32 -8.40 -6.22 -10.91
N PRO A 33 -8.76 -7.51 -11.06
CA PRO A 33 -9.96 -8.05 -10.44
C PRO A 33 -9.86 -7.98 -8.90
N GLY A 34 -11.01 -8.00 -8.23
CA GLY A 34 -11.08 -8.10 -6.78
C GLY A 34 -10.82 -6.80 -6.01
N ARG A 35 -10.67 -6.95 -4.69
CA ARG A 35 -10.35 -5.86 -3.77
C ARG A 35 -8.84 -5.82 -3.54
N PRO A 36 -8.12 -4.80 -4.04
CA PRO A 36 -6.67 -4.78 -3.92
C PRO A 36 -6.21 -4.54 -2.48
N VAL A 37 -5.05 -5.09 -2.14
CA VAL A 37 -4.34 -4.82 -0.88
C VAL A 37 -3.27 -3.78 -1.13
N LEU A 38 -3.24 -2.74 -0.29
CA LEU A 38 -2.39 -1.59 -0.47
C LEU A 38 -1.56 -1.34 0.79
N VAL A 39 -0.23 -1.40 0.64
CA VAL A 39 0.71 -1.08 1.72
C VAL A 39 1.07 0.41 1.66
N SER A 40 0.66 1.13 2.72
CA SER A 40 0.86 2.57 2.84
C SER A 40 1.93 2.91 3.87
N THR A 41 3.03 3.45 3.39
CA THR A 41 4.23 3.75 4.19
C THR A 41 4.42 5.24 4.48
N ARG A 42 3.56 6.11 3.95
CA ARG A 42 3.66 7.59 4.16
C ARG A 42 2.35 8.28 4.51
N GLN A 43 1.21 7.63 4.32
CA GLN A 43 -0.10 8.24 4.54
C GLN A 43 -1.00 7.29 5.32
N PRO A 44 -1.88 7.82 6.18
CA PRO A 44 -2.87 6.97 6.83
C PRO A 44 -3.85 6.39 5.81
N ALA A 45 -4.52 5.29 6.17
CA ALA A 45 -5.41 4.55 5.30
C ALA A 45 -6.50 5.41 4.64
N SER A 46 -7.13 6.30 5.41
CA SER A 46 -8.15 7.23 4.92
C SER A 46 -7.68 8.07 3.73
N ARG A 47 -6.47 8.64 3.80
CA ARG A 47 -5.90 9.45 2.72
C ARG A 47 -5.61 8.65 1.46
N VAL A 48 -5.22 7.39 1.62
CA VAL A 48 -4.93 6.50 0.50
C VAL A 48 -6.22 6.11 -0.21
N ARG A 49 -7.26 5.73 0.54
CA ARG A 49 -8.59 5.43 -0.01
C ARG A 49 -9.19 6.63 -0.73
N ASP A 50 -9.09 7.82 -0.13
CA ASP A 50 -9.50 9.06 -0.77
C ASP A 50 -8.73 9.36 -2.07
N ALA A 51 -7.44 9.04 -2.10
CA ALA A 51 -6.63 9.19 -3.32
C ALA A 51 -7.05 8.17 -4.39
N HIS A 52 -7.31 6.92 -4.00
CA HIS A 52 -7.79 5.88 -4.90
C HIS A 52 -9.14 6.24 -5.53
N ARG A 53 -10.14 6.56 -4.69
CA ARG A 53 -11.50 6.95 -5.12
C ARG A 53 -11.52 8.17 -6.03
N ARG A 54 -10.67 9.18 -5.78
CA ARG A 54 -10.58 10.37 -6.64
C ARG A 54 -9.88 10.14 -7.97
N THR A 55 -9.13 9.05 -8.09
CA THR A 55 -8.27 8.80 -9.24
C THR A 55 -8.89 7.87 -10.26
N VAL A 56 -9.66 6.90 -9.77
CA VAL A 56 -10.26 5.83 -10.56
C VAL A 56 -11.69 6.24 -10.91
N ASP A 57 -12.04 6.10 -12.18
CA ASP A 57 -13.37 6.40 -12.68
C ASP A 57 -14.36 5.29 -12.27
N GLY A 58 -15.61 5.65 -11.96
CA GLY A 58 -16.66 4.72 -11.54
C GLY A 58 -16.75 4.50 -10.03
N ASP A 59 -17.17 3.30 -9.62
CA ASP A 59 -17.24 2.87 -8.22
C ASP A 59 -16.19 1.77 -7.96
N PRO A 60 -14.91 2.14 -7.76
CA PRO A 60 -13.85 1.16 -7.58
C PRO A 60 -14.00 0.43 -6.25
N ALA A 61 -13.67 -0.86 -6.26
CA ALA A 61 -13.62 -1.65 -5.04
C ALA A 61 -12.65 -1.01 -4.03
N GLU A 62 -13.12 -0.75 -2.81
CA GLU A 62 -12.31 -0.06 -1.81
C GLU A 62 -11.12 -0.93 -1.38
N PRO A 63 -9.88 -0.39 -1.45
CA PRO A 63 -8.68 -1.14 -1.11
C PRO A 63 -8.63 -1.48 0.38
N VAL A 64 -8.12 -2.67 0.64
CA VAL A 64 -7.69 -3.09 1.96
C VAL A 64 -6.33 -2.48 2.21
N VAL A 65 -6.10 -1.89 3.38
CA VAL A 65 -4.89 -1.07 3.60
C VAL A 65 -4.08 -1.61 4.77
N VAL A 66 -2.79 -1.84 4.53
CA VAL A 66 -1.79 -1.95 5.60
C VAL A 66 -1.27 -0.55 5.88
N ASP A 67 -1.71 0.05 6.99
CA ASP A 67 -1.32 1.38 7.44
C ASP A 67 -0.08 1.28 8.33
N CYS A 68 1.05 1.79 7.84
CA CYS A 68 2.31 1.83 8.60
C CYS A 68 2.51 3.15 9.34
N VAL A 69 1.56 4.08 9.28
CA VAL A 69 1.71 5.46 9.74
C VAL A 69 0.90 5.73 11.00
N ALA A 70 -0.32 5.19 11.10
CA ALA A 70 -1.22 5.48 12.21
C ALA A 70 -0.57 5.21 13.58
N ASN A 71 -0.02 4.00 13.78
CA ASN A 71 0.68 3.65 15.02
C ASN A 71 1.96 4.47 15.23
N ALA A 72 2.76 4.66 14.18
CA ALA A 72 4.02 5.41 14.26
C ALA A 72 3.84 6.88 14.72
N VAL A 73 2.66 7.47 14.49
CA VAL A 73 2.33 8.83 14.91
C VAL A 73 1.33 8.90 16.06
N GLY A 74 1.05 7.77 16.72
CA GLY A 74 0.14 7.69 17.86
C GLY A 74 -1.32 8.02 17.53
N ARG A 75 -1.75 7.82 16.29
CA ARG A 75 -3.15 8.00 15.88
C ARG A 75 -3.92 6.71 16.08
N ALA A 76 -5.11 6.83 16.67
CA ALA A 76 -6.07 5.74 16.69
C ALA A 76 -6.43 5.33 15.26
N GLY A 77 -6.46 4.03 15.01
CA GLY A 77 -6.95 3.48 13.75
C GLY A 77 -8.43 3.81 13.53
N ASP A 78 -8.86 3.71 12.28
CA ASP A 78 -10.27 3.73 11.89
C ASP A 78 -11.06 2.49 12.36
N GLY A 79 -10.37 1.46 12.89
CA GLY A 79 -10.97 0.27 13.50
C GLY A 79 -11.77 -0.62 12.55
N GLY A 80 -11.67 -0.41 11.23
CA GLY A 80 -12.41 -1.21 10.25
C GLY A 80 -11.67 -2.48 9.84
N ASP A 81 -12.43 -3.55 9.54
CA ASP A 81 -11.92 -4.85 9.09
C ASP A 81 -11.14 -4.78 7.75
N ALA A 82 -11.18 -3.63 7.06
CA ALA A 82 -10.44 -3.37 5.83
C ALA A 82 -9.08 -2.68 6.07
N THR A 83 -8.69 -2.42 7.32
CA THR A 83 -7.43 -1.77 7.68
C THR A 83 -6.65 -2.60 8.69
N GLY A 84 -5.41 -2.97 8.34
CA GLY A 84 -4.44 -3.50 9.30
C GLY A 84 -3.39 -2.46 9.62
N TYR A 85 -2.83 -2.53 10.83
CA TYR A 85 -1.90 -1.54 11.35
C TYR A 85 -0.54 -2.15 11.65
N ALA A 86 0.46 -1.78 10.84
CA ALA A 86 1.85 -2.10 11.16
C ALA A 86 2.39 -1.14 12.22
N GLN A 87 3.46 -1.53 12.91
CA GLN A 87 4.11 -0.69 13.93
C GLN A 87 4.62 0.63 13.33
N ASP A 88 5.40 0.53 12.25
CA ASP A 88 6.01 1.66 11.55
C ASP A 88 6.47 1.26 10.14
N PRO A 89 6.82 2.22 9.25
CA PRO A 89 7.22 1.93 7.87
C PRO A 89 8.59 1.24 7.73
N GLY A 90 9.38 1.15 8.79
CA GLY A 90 10.67 0.48 8.83
C GLY A 90 10.60 -0.97 9.32
N ASN A 91 9.57 -1.32 10.09
CA ASN A 91 9.37 -2.66 10.61
C ASN A 91 8.73 -3.60 9.57
N LEU A 92 9.58 -4.13 8.69
CA LEU A 92 9.17 -5.05 7.62
C LEU A 92 8.50 -6.32 8.13
N THR A 93 8.89 -6.82 9.29
CA THR A 93 8.25 -7.99 9.91
C THR A 93 6.80 -7.66 10.26
N SER A 94 6.57 -6.53 10.94
CA SER A 94 5.20 -6.08 11.26
C SER A 94 4.37 -5.85 10.00
N ILE A 95 4.95 -5.25 8.96
CA ILE A 95 4.25 -5.04 7.68
C ILE A 95 3.89 -6.39 7.03
N GLY A 96 4.82 -7.34 7.01
CA GLY A 96 4.62 -8.67 6.43
C GLY A 96 3.54 -9.46 7.16
N THR A 97 3.59 -9.53 8.49
CA THR A 97 2.56 -10.21 9.30
C THR A 97 1.19 -9.60 9.06
N THR A 98 1.06 -8.26 9.17
CA THR A 98 -0.22 -7.60 8.93
C THR A 98 -0.73 -7.78 7.50
N PHE A 99 0.17 -7.84 6.51
CA PHE A 99 -0.22 -8.15 5.14
C PHE A 99 -0.79 -9.56 5.01
N VAL A 100 -0.12 -10.56 5.60
CA VAL A 100 -0.55 -11.96 5.58
C VAL A 100 -1.92 -12.10 6.26
N ASP A 101 -2.09 -11.54 7.45
CA ASP A 101 -3.37 -11.57 8.19
C ASP A 101 -4.54 -11.01 7.34
N LEU A 102 -4.27 -10.00 6.50
CA LEU A 102 -5.26 -9.42 5.61
C LEU A 102 -5.39 -10.17 4.28
N ALA A 103 -4.41 -10.96 3.88
CA ALA A 103 -4.41 -11.69 2.62
C ALA A 103 -4.94 -13.12 2.76
N GLU A 104 -4.91 -13.71 3.96
CA GLU A 104 -5.25 -15.12 4.22
C GLU A 104 -6.63 -15.56 3.68
N ASP A 105 -7.64 -14.70 3.78
CA ASP A 105 -9.00 -15.02 3.30
C ASP A 105 -9.26 -14.60 1.83
N ARG A 106 -8.22 -14.22 1.10
CA ARG A 106 -8.33 -13.72 -0.29
C ARG A 106 -7.83 -14.75 -1.27
N ASP A 107 -8.54 -14.82 -2.40
CA ASP A 107 -8.13 -15.63 -3.55
C ASP A 107 -6.78 -15.12 -4.09
N GLU A 108 -5.76 -15.97 -3.98
CA GLU A 108 -4.38 -15.65 -4.39
C GLU A 108 -4.29 -15.26 -5.87
N ASP A 109 -5.10 -15.89 -6.73
CA ASP A 109 -5.11 -15.63 -8.18
C ASP A 109 -5.75 -14.28 -8.55
N ALA A 110 -6.48 -13.66 -7.62
CA ALA A 110 -7.11 -12.36 -7.78
C ALA A 110 -6.48 -11.26 -6.91
N LEU A 111 -5.41 -11.57 -6.17
CA LEU A 111 -4.83 -10.66 -5.19
C LEU A 111 -3.90 -9.64 -5.84
N ALA A 112 -4.43 -8.45 -6.11
CA ALA A 112 -3.61 -7.31 -6.53
C ALA A 112 -2.99 -6.58 -5.34
N VAL A 113 -1.66 -6.54 -5.29
CA VAL A 113 -0.90 -5.89 -4.21
C VAL A 113 -0.22 -4.61 -4.71
N GLY A 114 -0.35 -3.53 -3.96
CA GLY A 114 0.28 -2.26 -4.28
C GLY A 114 1.05 -1.66 -3.10
N VAL A 115 2.35 -1.41 -3.27
CA VAL A 115 3.15 -0.65 -2.29
C VAL A 115 3.29 0.79 -2.77
N THR A 116 2.73 1.76 -2.04
CA THR A 116 2.72 3.18 -2.45
C THR A 116 4.12 3.75 -2.67
N THR A 117 5.08 3.27 -1.89
CA THR A 117 6.50 3.53 -2.10
C THR A 117 7.34 2.53 -1.34
N VAL A 118 8.43 2.09 -1.97
CA VAL A 118 9.44 1.24 -1.34
C VAL A 118 10.58 2.04 -0.71
N SER A 119 10.68 3.35 -0.99
CA SER A 119 11.79 4.18 -0.48
C SER A 119 11.89 4.19 1.06
N PRO A 120 10.79 4.33 1.83
CA PRO A 120 10.86 4.24 3.29
C PRO A 120 11.38 2.88 3.75
N LEU A 121 10.93 1.79 3.11
CA LEU A 121 11.39 0.44 3.45
C LEU A 121 12.90 0.30 3.27
N LEU A 122 13.48 0.91 2.23
CA LEU A 122 14.92 0.88 1.94
C LEU A 122 15.74 1.78 2.88
N MET A 123 15.18 2.91 3.31
CA MET A 123 15.86 3.83 4.24
C MET A 123 15.98 3.23 5.64
N TYR A 124 14.99 2.46 6.08
CA TYR A 124 14.97 1.86 7.42
C TYR A 124 15.68 0.50 7.52
N ARG A 125 15.95 -0.20 6.40
CA ARG A 125 16.76 -1.45 6.41
C ARG A 125 18.20 -1.24 6.94
N GLY A 126 18.67 0.01 7.02
CA GLY A 126 20.00 0.37 7.53
C GLY A 126 20.06 0.68 9.03
N GLN A 127 18.93 0.69 9.76
CA GLN A 127 18.89 1.03 11.18
C GLN A 127 18.72 -0.22 12.05
N GLY A 128 19.48 -1.26 11.75
CA GLY A 128 19.48 -2.54 12.46
C GLY A 128 20.89 -3.01 12.76
N ASP A 129 21.75 -2.13 13.29
CA ASP A 129 22.88 -2.48 14.16
C ASP A 129 23.63 -1.20 14.59
N CYS A 130 23.31 -0.71 15.79
CA CYS A 130 24.27 0.03 16.61
C CYS A 130 24.17 -0.53 18.03
N PRO A 131 25.02 -1.50 18.40
CA PRO A 131 25.19 -1.87 19.80
C PRO A 131 26.11 -0.82 20.44
N GLY A 132 25.56 -0.06 21.40
CA GLY A 132 26.35 0.78 22.30
C GLY A 132 25.87 2.22 22.42
N ALA A 133 25.04 2.46 23.43
CA ALA A 133 25.06 3.69 24.23
C ALA A 133 24.89 3.28 25.70
#